data_AF-A0A7V2X7X6-F1
#
_entry.id   AF-A0A7V2X7X6-F1
#
_cell.length_a   1.000
_cell.length_b   1.000
_cell.length_c   1.000
_cell.angle_alpha   90.00
_cell.angle_beta   90.00
_cell.angle_gamma   90.00
#
_symmetry.space_group_name_H-M   'P 1'
#
loop_
_entity.id
_entity.type
_entity.pdbx_description
1 polymer ?
#
loop_
_entity_poly.entity_id
_entity_poly.type
_entity_poly.pdbx_seq_one_letter_code
_entity_poly.pdbx_strand_id
1 'polypeptide(L)'
;MPNGLRNGFFRLCQDPAAEHYHWPSALNPDYTPEKDAELAALYGGRHAPAYIHRVLGEHGEPENAVFPMDAYRDCVDPALPAVVVSAGGDLPDPDALPGPERPGRYFLGGDLGYARDPSELVVYGEEAPGKLAALARVRTRGLDYDAQSRLLAALDEKWGFSRIVLDAGAGGLATAHHLLRRAARLAGRLHAVDFGAMVDTGDAAPGVSPKRHAKEFMTELVQRALSARTVRFPADPERELQYSGHTFRCDARGVPRYSKGSDHIIDADRCAFFAWWLHCRARDRQAWAVPPLALPAGPDPPDPARPVPLPPPGSRGAPRAPDPAPRPAAAPPAEAPGCAILLGW
;
A
#
# COMPACT_ATOMS: atom_id res chain seq x y z
N MET A 1 -11.24 12.02 26.51
CA MET A 1 -12.20 11.48 25.53
C MET A 1 -12.26 9.97 25.70
N PRO A 2 -13.45 9.33 25.70
CA PRO A 2 -13.51 7.88 25.50
C PRO A 2 -12.71 7.56 24.23
N ASN A 3 -12.11 6.39 24.10
CA ASN A 3 -11.45 5.95 22.86
C ASN A 3 -11.35 4.41 22.86
N GLY A 4 -12.45 3.78 23.26
CA GLY A 4 -12.54 2.33 23.47
C GLY A 4 -12.13 1.88 24.88
N LEU A 5 -12.16 0.56 25.07
CA LEU A 5 -12.02 -0.15 26.35
C LEU A 5 -10.56 -0.30 26.84
N ARG A 6 -9.58 0.21 26.08
CA ARG A 6 -8.13 0.02 26.34
C ARG A 6 -7.39 1.25 26.85
N ASN A 7 -8.10 2.26 27.36
CA ASN A 7 -7.49 3.43 27.96
C ASN A 7 -7.60 3.38 29.49
N GLY A 8 -6.58 3.87 30.21
CA GLY A 8 -6.64 4.08 31.67
C GLY A 8 -7.86 4.92 32.07
N PHE A 9 -8.33 5.79 31.16
CA PHE A 9 -9.58 6.54 31.30
C PHE A 9 -10.84 5.65 31.37
N PHE A 10 -10.94 4.56 30.59
CA PHE A 10 -12.09 3.64 30.69
C PHE A 10 -12.14 2.94 32.06
N ARG A 11 -10.98 2.53 32.58
CA ARG A 11 -10.88 1.96 33.93
C ARG A 11 -11.25 2.99 35.00
N LEU A 12 -10.83 4.24 34.82
CA LEU A 12 -11.21 5.34 35.70
C LEU A 12 -12.72 5.59 35.67
N CYS A 13 -13.35 5.57 34.49
CA CYS A 13 -14.81 5.67 34.33
C CYS A 13 -15.59 4.46 34.89
N GLN A 14 -14.91 3.39 35.30
CA GLN A 14 -15.49 2.25 36.01
C GLN A 14 -15.12 2.21 37.49
N ASP A 15 -14.34 3.18 37.98
CA ASP A 15 -13.93 3.25 39.37
C ASP A 15 -15.11 3.76 40.24
N PRO A 16 -15.63 2.94 41.17
CA PRO A 16 -16.72 3.37 42.04
C PRO A 16 -16.31 4.46 43.05
N ALA A 17 -15.02 4.74 43.21
CA ALA A 17 -14.51 5.79 44.09
C ALA A 17 -14.47 7.18 43.43
N ALA A 18 -14.72 7.29 42.12
CA ALA A 18 -14.71 8.54 41.38
C ALA A 18 -16.12 9.03 41.04
N GLU A 19 -16.32 10.35 41.04
CA GLU A 19 -17.55 10.96 40.54
C GLU A 19 -17.52 11.04 39.01
N HIS A 20 -18.55 10.50 38.36
CA HIS A 20 -18.63 10.41 36.91
C HIS A 20 -19.73 11.31 36.36
N TYR A 21 -19.37 12.13 35.39
CA TYR A 21 -20.30 13.02 34.71
C TYR A 21 -20.33 12.67 33.22
N HIS A 22 -21.48 12.18 32.75
CA HIS A 22 -21.71 11.82 31.35
C HIS A 22 -22.39 12.98 30.61
N TRP A 23 -21.67 13.59 29.66
CA TRP A 23 -22.13 14.76 28.91
C TRP A 23 -22.22 14.46 27.40
N PRO A 24 -23.24 13.70 26.95
CA PRO A 24 -23.46 13.47 25.53
C PRO A 24 -23.94 14.75 24.84
N SER A 25 -23.79 14.81 23.52
CA SER A 25 -24.27 15.95 22.71
C SER A 25 -25.78 16.16 22.84
N ALA A 26 -26.53 15.09 23.15
CA ALA A 26 -27.97 15.13 23.40
C ALA A 26 -28.38 15.95 24.64
N LEU A 27 -27.46 16.25 25.56
CA LEU A 27 -27.73 17.16 26.69
C LEU A 27 -27.56 18.64 26.33
N ASN A 28 -27.04 18.95 25.14
CA ASN A 28 -26.94 20.32 24.68
C ASN A 28 -28.35 20.86 24.36
N PRO A 29 -28.76 22.04 24.89
CA PRO A 29 -30.03 22.67 24.54
C PRO A 29 -30.25 22.87 23.03
N ASP A 30 -29.16 22.99 22.26
CA ASP A 30 -29.18 23.15 20.81
C ASP A 30 -29.26 21.81 20.04
N TYR A 31 -29.35 20.68 20.76
CA TYR A 31 -29.49 19.36 20.15
C TYR A 31 -30.94 19.14 19.68
N THR A 32 -31.20 19.46 18.42
CA THR A 32 -32.52 19.25 17.79
C THR A 32 -32.56 17.94 16.99
N PRO A 33 -33.77 17.44 16.63
CA PRO A 33 -33.91 16.29 15.72
C PRO A 33 -33.22 16.49 14.37
N GLU A 34 -33.15 17.72 13.87
CA GLU A 34 -32.43 18.08 12.65
C GLU A 34 -30.92 17.94 12.85
N LYS A 35 -30.41 18.38 14.01
CA LYS A 35 -28.99 18.24 14.34
C LYS A 35 -28.59 16.78 14.55
N ASP A 36 -29.46 15.99 15.18
CA ASP A 36 -29.32 14.53 15.31
C ASP A 36 -29.22 13.86 13.93
N ALA A 37 -30.07 14.23 12.98
CA ALA A 37 -30.04 13.71 11.62
C ALA A 37 -28.77 14.13 10.85
N GLU A 38 -28.31 15.37 11.02
CA GLU A 38 -27.05 15.88 10.46
C GLU A 38 -25.85 15.08 11.00
N LEU A 39 -25.78 14.89 12.32
CA LEU A 39 -24.70 14.13 12.98
C LEU A 39 -24.76 12.64 12.64
N ALA A 40 -25.96 12.07 12.49
CA ALA A 40 -26.14 10.70 12.03
C ALA A 40 -25.65 10.54 10.59
N ALA A 41 -25.93 11.49 9.70
CA ALA A 41 -25.39 11.47 8.34
C ALA A 41 -23.86 11.65 8.35
N LEU A 42 -23.33 12.58 9.15
CA LEU A 42 -21.90 12.88 9.26
C LEU A 42 -21.08 11.68 9.76
N TYR A 43 -21.62 10.92 10.73
CA TYR A 43 -20.92 9.80 11.37
C TYR A 43 -21.31 8.42 10.85
N GLY A 44 -22.07 8.33 9.74
CA GLY A 44 -22.37 7.06 9.09
C GLY A 44 -23.53 6.25 9.69
N GLY A 45 -24.39 6.91 10.46
CA GLY A 45 -25.62 6.38 11.04
C GLY A 45 -25.63 6.40 12.57
N ARG A 46 -26.82 6.30 13.18
CA ARG A 46 -27.00 6.34 14.65
C ARG A 46 -26.40 5.14 15.38
N HIS A 47 -26.25 4.02 14.68
CA HIS A 47 -25.60 2.82 15.19
C HIS A 47 -24.12 2.75 14.79
N ALA A 48 -23.63 3.77 14.08
CA ALA A 48 -22.24 3.80 13.69
C ALA A 48 -21.37 4.06 14.92
N PRO A 49 -20.17 3.46 14.97
CA PRO A 49 -19.32 3.55 16.14
C PRO A 49 -18.86 4.99 16.42
N ALA A 50 -18.59 5.75 15.36
CA ALA A 50 -18.27 7.17 15.45
C ALA A 50 -19.42 8.00 16.05
N TYR A 51 -20.68 7.62 15.81
CA TYR A 51 -21.85 8.27 16.38
C TYR A 51 -22.00 7.96 17.87
N ILE A 52 -21.95 6.68 18.24
CA ILE A 52 -21.98 6.21 19.63
C ILE A 52 -20.88 6.91 20.44
N HIS A 53 -19.71 7.06 19.83
CA HIS A 53 -18.54 7.59 20.50
C HIS A 53 -18.52 9.13 20.60
N ARG A 54 -18.82 9.83 19.51
CA ARG A 54 -18.68 11.30 19.44
C ARG A 54 -19.97 12.05 19.76
N VAL A 55 -21.13 11.44 19.57
CA VAL A 55 -22.44 12.05 19.84
C VAL A 55 -23.00 11.57 21.17
N LEU A 56 -23.00 10.25 21.41
CA LEU A 56 -23.57 9.67 22.63
C LEU A 56 -22.58 9.60 23.80
N GLY A 57 -21.29 9.86 23.57
CA GLY A 57 -20.28 9.83 24.64
C GLY A 57 -20.04 8.43 25.24
N GLU A 58 -20.57 7.39 24.60
CA GLU A 58 -20.51 6.03 25.08
C GLU A 58 -19.19 5.35 24.71
N HIS A 59 -18.74 4.46 25.59
CA HIS A 59 -17.69 3.51 25.25
C HIS A 59 -18.31 2.43 24.35
N GLY A 60 -18.28 2.65 23.04
CA GLY A 60 -18.58 1.60 22.07
C GLY A 60 -17.61 0.42 22.16
N GLU A 61 -17.76 -0.56 21.26
CA GLU A 61 -16.77 -1.64 21.11
C GLU A 61 -15.35 -1.08 20.84
N PRO A 62 -14.27 -1.76 21.25
CA PRO A 62 -12.91 -1.24 21.12
C PRO A 62 -12.53 -1.06 19.66
N GLU A 63 -12.54 0.19 19.21
CA GLU A 63 -12.02 0.59 17.91
C GLU A 63 -10.63 1.19 18.06
N ASN A 64 -9.70 0.72 17.24
CA ASN A 64 -8.35 1.24 17.20
C ASN A 64 -8.24 2.21 16.02
N ALA A 65 -7.60 3.36 16.24
CA ALA A 65 -7.24 4.25 15.15
C ALA A 65 -6.25 3.53 14.22
N VAL A 66 -6.49 3.64 12.91
CA VAL A 66 -5.60 3.02 11.91
C VAL A 66 -4.33 3.86 11.73
N PHE A 67 -4.46 5.19 11.70
CA PHE A 67 -3.34 6.09 11.45
C PHE A 67 -2.99 6.92 12.68
N PRO A 68 -1.70 7.01 13.07
CA PRO A 68 -1.26 7.90 14.13
C PRO A 68 -1.32 9.36 13.66
N MET A 69 -2.24 10.15 14.23
CA MET A 69 -2.51 11.52 13.75
C MET A 69 -1.34 12.47 13.94
N ASP A 70 -0.49 12.28 14.95
CA ASP A 70 0.71 13.11 15.12
C ASP A 70 1.71 12.88 13.98
N ALA A 71 1.92 11.62 13.57
CA ALA A 71 2.76 11.30 12.43
C ALA A 71 2.16 11.79 11.10
N TYR A 72 0.83 11.76 10.96
CA TYR A 72 0.14 12.39 9.82
C TYR A 72 0.43 13.89 9.77
N ARG A 73 0.21 14.62 10.87
CA ARG A 73 0.43 16.06 10.96
C ARG A 73 1.87 16.46 10.70
N ASP A 74 2.84 15.67 11.17
CA ASP A 74 4.26 15.86 10.87
C ASP A 74 4.60 15.72 9.37
N CYS A 75 3.76 15.01 8.61
CA CYS A 75 3.89 14.85 7.17
C CYS A 75 3.08 15.90 6.39
N VAL A 76 2.26 16.73 7.04
CA VAL A 76 1.54 17.82 6.37
C VAL A 76 2.48 19.00 6.19
N ASP A 77 2.65 19.42 4.95
CA ASP A 77 3.43 20.59 4.57
C ASP A 77 2.51 21.67 3.98
N PRO A 78 2.23 22.76 4.72
CA PRO A 78 1.39 23.85 4.24
C PRO A 78 1.96 24.58 3.01
N ALA A 79 3.25 24.42 2.70
CA ALA A 79 3.87 25.02 1.52
C ALA A 79 3.66 24.17 0.25
N LEU A 80 3.21 22.92 0.38
CA LEU A 80 2.90 22.07 -0.77
C LEU A 80 1.52 22.46 -1.34
N PRO A 81 1.40 22.72 -2.65
CA PRO A 81 0.14 23.19 -3.22
C PRO A 81 -0.93 22.10 -3.15
N ALA A 82 -2.09 22.46 -2.58
CA ALA A 82 -3.27 21.61 -2.56
C ALA A 82 -4.01 21.69 -3.91
N VAL A 83 -3.51 20.98 -4.92
CA VAL A 83 -4.17 20.93 -6.23
C VAL A 83 -5.30 19.91 -6.19
N VAL A 84 -6.53 20.40 -5.96
CA VAL A 84 -7.74 19.57 -5.96
C VAL A 84 -8.63 19.97 -7.12
N VAL A 85 -8.81 19.08 -8.10
CA VAL A 85 -9.75 19.27 -9.20
C VAL A 85 -11.00 18.47 -8.90
N SER A 86 -12.16 19.13 -8.88
CA SER A 86 -13.46 18.49 -8.65
C SER A 86 -14.36 18.65 -9.87
N ALA A 87 -14.92 17.54 -10.38
CA ALA A 87 -15.87 17.55 -11.50
C ALA A 87 -17.07 16.62 -11.22
N GLY A 88 -18.26 17.00 -11.69
CA GLY A 88 -19.48 16.21 -11.54
C GLY A 88 -20.24 16.11 -12.86
N GLY A 89 -20.67 14.90 -13.23
CA GLY A 89 -21.50 14.62 -14.41
C GLY A 89 -20.75 14.62 -15.73
N ASP A 90 -19.80 15.55 -15.91
CA ASP A 90 -19.01 15.69 -17.13
C ASP A 90 -17.52 15.41 -16.90
N LEU A 91 -16.86 14.95 -17.96
CA LEU A 91 -15.41 14.76 -17.97
C LEU A 91 -14.74 16.15 -17.80
N PRO A 92 -13.81 16.32 -16.84
CA PRO A 92 -13.06 17.57 -16.73
C PRO A 92 -12.29 17.85 -18.02
N ASP A 93 -12.19 19.14 -18.36
CA ASP A 93 -11.38 19.60 -19.49
C ASP A 93 -9.94 19.08 -19.35
N PRO A 94 -9.40 18.34 -20.33
CA PRO A 94 -8.02 17.89 -20.32
C PRO A 94 -7.01 19.01 -20.05
N ASP A 95 -7.25 20.23 -20.52
CA ASP A 95 -6.32 21.34 -20.31
C ASP A 95 -6.34 21.83 -18.85
N ALA A 96 -7.48 21.70 -18.17
CA ALA A 96 -7.63 22.02 -16.75
C ALA A 96 -7.10 20.91 -15.81
N LEU A 97 -6.74 19.73 -16.33
CA LEU A 97 -6.15 18.67 -15.52
C LEU A 97 -4.76 19.08 -15.01
N PRO A 98 -4.43 18.72 -13.76
CA PRO A 98 -3.13 19.04 -13.19
C PRO A 98 -2.04 18.32 -13.98
N GLY A 99 -0.85 18.92 -14.02
CA GLY A 99 0.32 18.36 -14.70
C GLY A 99 1.59 18.63 -13.90
N PRO A 100 2.69 17.93 -14.22
CA PRO A 100 3.94 18.12 -13.51
C PRO A 100 4.61 19.44 -13.91
N GLU A 101 5.11 20.19 -12.93
CA GLU A 101 5.92 21.42 -13.18
C GLU A 101 7.31 21.11 -13.73
N ARG A 102 7.82 19.91 -13.45
CA ARG A 102 9.16 19.45 -13.82
C ARG A 102 9.11 17.99 -14.25
N PRO A 103 10.06 17.48 -15.04
CA PRO A 103 10.17 16.04 -15.27
C PRO A 103 10.47 15.30 -13.97
N GLY A 104 9.95 14.07 -13.83
CA GLY A 104 10.11 13.29 -12.61
C GLY A 104 9.51 11.89 -12.70
N ARG A 105 9.52 11.18 -11.57
CA ARG A 105 8.83 9.89 -11.42
C ARG A 105 7.53 10.10 -10.68
N TYR A 106 6.43 9.75 -11.34
CA TYR A 106 5.08 9.96 -10.84
C TYR A 106 4.32 8.65 -10.71
N PHE A 107 3.42 8.60 -9.74
CA PHE A 107 2.59 7.44 -9.43
C PHE A 107 1.14 7.90 -9.28
N LEU A 108 0.22 7.07 -9.76
CA LEU A 108 -1.22 7.29 -9.59
C LEU A 108 -1.81 6.17 -8.73
N GLY A 109 -2.58 6.56 -7.72
CA GLY A 109 -3.53 5.70 -7.02
C GLY A 109 -4.95 6.16 -7.31
N GLY A 110 -5.88 5.21 -7.46
CA GLY A 110 -7.28 5.54 -7.68
C GLY A 110 -8.23 4.62 -6.95
N ASP A 111 -9.19 5.21 -6.27
CA ASP A 111 -10.44 4.56 -5.86
C ASP A 111 -11.56 5.09 -6.76
N LEU A 112 -12.26 4.18 -7.45
CA LEU A 112 -13.19 4.52 -8.50
C LEU A 112 -14.62 4.21 -8.08
N GLY A 113 -15.41 5.26 -7.86
CA GLY A 113 -16.84 5.16 -7.66
C GLY A 113 -17.60 5.02 -8.98
N TYR A 114 -18.84 4.53 -8.88
CA TYR A 114 -19.79 4.51 -10.00
C TYR A 114 -21.09 5.22 -9.59
N ALA A 115 -21.68 5.95 -10.54
CA ALA A 115 -22.92 6.72 -10.38
C ALA A 115 -22.89 7.74 -9.21
N ARG A 116 -23.23 7.32 -7.98
CA ARG A 116 -23.36 8.21 -6.82
C ARG A 116 -22.09 8.28 -5.97
N ASP A 117 -21.28 7.23 -6.01
CA ASP A 117 -20.04 7.17 -5.25
C ASP A 117 -18.97 8.03 -5.95
N PRO A 118 -18.19 8.81 -5.18
CA PRO A 118 -17.12 9.62 -5.75
C PRO A 118 -15.97 8.70 -6.21
N SER A 119 -15.27 9.12 -7.26
CA SER A 119 -13.95 8.60 -7.60
C SER A 119 -12.89 9.57 -7.11
N GLU A 120 -11.89 9.05 -6.40
CA GLU A 120 -10.73 9.79 -5.92
C GLU A 120 -9.47 9.27 -6.63
N LEU A 121 -8.78 10.17 -7.32
CA LEU A 121 -7.49 9.90 -7.93
C LEU A 121 -6.43 10.75 -7.24
N VAL A 122 -5.33 10.15 -6.84
CA VAL A 122 -4.22 10.85 -6.17
C VAL A 122 -2.93 10.66 -6.96
N VAL A 123 -2.20 11.76 -7.13
CA VAL A 123 -0.91 11.79 -7.82
C VAL A 123 0.20 12.04 -6.82
N TYR A 124 1.21 11.18 -6.85
CA TYR A 124 2.43 11.34 -6.07
C TYR A 124 3.64 11.49 -6.98
N GLY A 125 4.57 12.37 -6.59
CA GLY A 125 5.89 12.46 -7.21
C GLY A 125 6.98 12.00 -6.25
N GLU A 126 7.98 11.30 -6.76
CA GLU A 126 9.21 11.03 -6.00
C GLU A 126 10.17 12.23 -6.10
N GLU A 127 10.45 12.85 -4.96
CA GLU A 127 11.31 14.05 -4.89
C GLU A 127 12.79 13.69 -4.73
N ALA A 128 13.03 12.60 -4.02
CA ALA A 128 14.32 11.98 -3.79
C ALA A 128 14.10 10.47 -3.62
N PRO A 129 15.13 9.63 -3.81
CA PRO A 129 14.99 8.19 -3.58
C PRO A 129 14.40 7.91 -2.21
N GLY A 130 13.24 7.24 -2.17
CA GLY A 130 12.60 6.92 -0.91
C GLY A 130 11.61 7.97 -0.38
N LYS A 131 11.44 9.13 -1.02
CA LYS A 131 10.60 10.24 -0.54
C LYS A 131 9.54 10.65 -1.55
N LEU A 132 8.28 10.64 -1.13
CA LEU A 132 7.12 11.02 -1.94
C LEU A 132 6.53 12.37 -1.51
N ALA A 133 5.95 13.08 -2.45
CA ALA A 133 5.05 14.21 -2.19
C ALA A 133 3.72 13.99 -2.93
N ALA A 134 2.60 14.24 -2.24
CA ALA A 134 1.29 14.29 -2.88
C ALA A 134 1.16 15.60 -3.67
N LEU A 135 0.97 15.50 -4.99
CA LEU A 135 1.05 16.65 -5.90
C LEU A 135 -0.32 17.11 -6.39
N ALA A 136 -1.26 16.17 -6.56
CA ALA A 136 -2.60 16.50 -7.01
C ALA A 136 -3.61 15.45 -6.55
N ARG A 137 -4.85 15.90 -6.37
CA ARG A 137 -6.02 15.06 -6.17
C ARG A 137 -7.08 15.44 -7.18
N VAL A 138 -7.65 14.45 -7.85
CA VAL A 138 -8.75 14.64 -8.80
C VAL A 138 -9.94 13.85 -8.27
N ARG A 139 -10.99 14.59 -7.90
CA ARG A 139 -12.26 14.05 -7.45
C ARG A 139 -13.27 14.15 -8.58
N THR A 140 -13.94 13.04 -8.88
CA THR A 140 -15.04 13.05 -9.85
C THR A 140 -16.27 12.34 -9.31
N ARG A 141 -17.45 12.67 -9.84
CA ARG A 141 -18.70 11.97 -9.53
C ARG A 141 -19.53 11.78 -10.78
N GLY A 142 -20.18 10.62 -10.90
CA GLY A 142 -21.12 10.33 -11.99
C GLY A 142 -20.48 10.02 -13.34
N LEU A 143 -19.16 9.81 -13.39
CA LEU A 143 -18.48 9.39 -14.62
C LEU A 143 -18.68 7.90 -14.85
N ASP A 144 -19.06 7.53 -16.07
CA ASP A 144 -19.06 6.14 -16.52
C ASP A 144 -17.63 5.61 -16.74
N TYR A 145 -17.50 4.29 -16.93
CA TYR A 145 -16.19 3.64 -17.07
C TYR A 145 -15.38 4.14 -18.28
N ASP A 146 -16.06 4.54 -19.36
CA ASP A 146 -15.40 5.06 -20.56
C ASP A 146 -14.83 6.46 -20.30
N ALA A 147 -15.61 7.35 -19.68
CA ALA A 147 -15.18 8.66 -19.24
C ALA A 147 -14.03 8.57 -18.22
N GLN A 148 -14.13 7.68 -17.23
CA GLN A 148 -13.04 7.42 -16.28
C GLN A 148 -11.76 6.96 -17.02
N SER A 149 -11.87 6.09 -18.03
CA SER A 149 -10.73 5.65 -18.83
C SER A 149 -10.10 6.79 -19.66
N ARG A 150 -10.92 7.72 -20.19
CA ARG A 150 -10.43 8.92 -20.87
C ARG A 150 -9.68 9.84 -19.92
N LEU A 151 -10.22 10.06 -18.72
CA LEU A 151 -9.57 10.86 -17.68
C LEU A 151 -8.20 10.30 -17.31
N LEU A 152 -8.13 8.99 -17.04
CA LEU A 152 -6.89 8.31 -16.69
C LEU A 152 -5.85 8.36 -17.82
N ALA A 153 -6.29 8.22 -19.07
CA ALA A 153 -5.41 8.35 -20.24
C ALA A 153 -4.84 9.77 -20.37
N ALA A 154 -5.68 10.80 -20.20
CA ALA A 154 -5.26 12.20 -20.25
C ALA A 154 -4.29 12.55 -19.10
N LEU A 155 -4.55 12.04 -17.90
CA LEU A 155 -3.62 12.17 -16.78
C LEU A 155 -2.28 11.48 -17.09
N ASP A 156 -2.27 10.26 -17.62
CA ASP A 156 -1.01 9.59 -17.96
C ASP A 156 -0.26 10.26 -19.12
N GLU A 157 -0.95 10.90 -20.06
CA GLU A 157 -0.32 11.72 -21.10
C GLU A 157 0.39 12.95 -20.52
N LYS A 158 -0.20 13.60 -19.51
CA LYS A 158 0.42 14.75 -18.82
C LYS A 158 1.55 14.34 -17.87
N TRP A 159 1.32 13.31 -17.06
CA TRP A 159 2.21 12.94 -15.96
C TRP A 159 3.24 11.88 -16.32
N GLY A 160 2.98 11.03 -17.32
CA GLY A 160 3.88 9.92 -17.67
C GLY A 160 4.12 8.96 -16.51
N PHE A 161 3.06 8.43 -15.90
CA PHE A 161 3.15 7.68 -14.65
C PHE A 161 4.07 6.45 -14.76
N SER A 162 4.95 6.25 -13.79
CA SER A 162 5.78 5.03 -13.72
C SER A 162 4.92 3.80 -13.42
N ARG A 163 3.91 3.96 -12.55
CA ARG A 163 2.91 2.95 -12.21
C ARG A 163 1.57 3.62 -11.93
N ILE A 164 0.50 2.92 -12.29
CA ILE A 164 -0.88 3.25 -11.96
C ILE A 164 -1.48 2.05 -11.23
N VAL A 165 -2.07 2.27 -10.07
CA VAL A 165 -2.84 1.25 -9.35
C VAL A 165 -4.25 1.78 -9.11
N LEU A 166 -5.25 0.96 -9.43
CA LEU A 166 -6.66 1.24 -9.16
C LEU A 166 -7.21 0.18 -8.20
N ASP A 167 -8.12 0.57 -7.30
CA ASP A 167 -8.97 -0.40 -6.60
C ASP A 167 -9.80 -1.15 -7.65
N ALA A 168 -9.79 -2.48 -7.58
CA ALA A 168 -10.57 -3.34 -8.47
C ALA A 168 -12.06 -3.44 -8.08
N GLY A 169 -12.45 -2.95 -6.89
CA GLY A 169 -13.84 -2.82 -6.45
C GLY A 169 -14.68 -1.89 -7.34
N ALA A 170 -16.00 -1.79 -7.06
CA ALA A 170 -17.03 -0.86 -7.60
C ALA A 170 -17.09 -0.52 -9.12
N GLY A 171 -16.15 -0.98 -9.94
CA GLY A 171 -15.97 -0.56 -11.32
C GLY A 171 -14.51 -0.49 -11.79
N GLY A 172 -13.52 -0.44 -10.89
CA GLY A 172 -12.14 -0.16 -11.28
C GLY A 172 -11.46 -1.25 -12.11
N LEU A 173 -11.83 -2.53 -11.94
CA LEU A 173 -11.38 -3.59 -12.86
C LEU A 173 -11.91 -3.38 -14.29
N ALA A 174 -13.18 -2.99 -14.43
CA ALA A 174 -13.77 -2.68 -15.73
C ALA A 174 -13.08 -1.47 -16.36
N THR A 175 -12.93 -0.38 -15.60
CA THR A 175 -12.21 0.82 -16.04
C THR A 175 -10.76 0.50 -16.45
N ALA A 176 -10.06 -0.38 -15.73
CA ALA A 176 -8.72 -0.82 -16.10
C ALA A 176 -8.69 -1.54 -17.46
N HIS A 177 -9.67 -2.41 -17.73
CA HIS A 177 -9.79 -3.06 -19.04
C HIS A 177 -10.09 -2.06 -20.17
N HIS A 178 -11.00 -1.11 -19.94
CA HIS A 178 -11.28 -0.02 -20.89
C HIS A 178 -10.02 0.80 -21.18
N LEU A 179 -9.28 1.15 -20.12
CA LEU A 179 -8.04 1.92 -20.21
C LEU A 179 -6.95 1.19 -21.00
N LEU A 180 -6.76 -0.12 -20.81
CA LEU A 180 -5.77 -0.89 -21.58
C LEU A 180 -6.13 -0.99 -23.07
N ARG A 181 -7.42 -1.08 -23.41
CA ARG A 181 -7.86 -1.05 -24.81
C ARG A 181 -7.60 0.30 -25.47
N ARG A 182 -7.75 1.39 -24.71
CA ARG A 182 -7.51 2.77 -25.17
C ARG A 182 -6.02 3.11 -25.23
N ALA A 183 -5.23 2.66 -24.26
CA ALA A 183 -3.85 3.04 -24.07
C ALA A 183 -2.99 1.79 -23.76
N ALA A 184 -2.77 0.96 -24.78
CA ALA A 184 -2.02 -0.29 -24.67
C ALA A 184 -0.59 -0.12 -24.09
N ARG A 185 0.01 1.07 -24.23
CA ARG A 185 1.29 1.46 -23.61
C ARG A 185 1.29 1.45 -22.07
N LEU A 186 0.13 1.28 -21.44
CA LEU A 186 0.00 1.10 -19.99
C LEU A 186 0.11 -0.37 -19.56
N ALA A 187 0.19 -1.31 -20.49
CA ALA A 187 0.44 -2.71 -20.18
C ALA A 187 1.72 -2.84 -19.35
N GLY A 188 1.63 -3.53 -18.20
CA GLY A 188 2.73 -3.68 -17.25
C GLY A 188 3.02 -2.46 -16.38
N ARG A 189 2.35 -1.31 -16.58
CA ARG A 189 2.36 -0.13 -15.67
C ARG A 189 1.06 0.04 -14.91
N LEU A 190 -0.07 -0.39 -15.48
CA LEU A 190 -1.39 -0.38 -14.86
C LEU A 190 -1.67 -1.68 -14.11
N HIS A 191 -2.15 -1.55 -12.88
CA HIS A 191 -2.57 -2.66 -12.03
C HIS A 191 -3.95 -2.36 -11.42
N ALA A 192 -4.83 -3.34 -11.41
CA ALA A 192 -6.06 -3.30 -10.62
C ALA A 192 -5.89 -4.25 -9.43
N VAL A 193 -6.18 -3.79 -8.22
CA VAL A 193 -5.96 -4.55 -6.98
C VAL A 193 -7.26 -4.67 -6.22
N ASP A 194 -7.67 -5.91 -5.93
CA ASP A 194 -8.79 -6.19 -5.04
C ASP A 194 -8.29 -6.15 -3.59
N PHE A 195 -8.85 -5.26 -2.78
CA PHE A 195 -8.53 -5.14 -1.35
C PHE A 195 -8.85 -6.38 -0.52
N GLY A 196 -9.76 -7.24 -0.97
CA GLY A 196 -10.05 -8.53 -0.36
C GLY A 196 -9.04 -9.63 -0.72
N ALA A 197 -8.18 -9.40 -1.73
CA ALA A 197 -7.27 -10.41 -2.24
C ALA A 197 -5.99 -10.53 -1.39
N MET A 198 -5.26 -11.63 -1.65
CA MET A 198 -3.92 -11.85 -1.12
C MET A 198 -2.88 -11.36 -2.14
N VAL A 199 -1.93 -10.53 -1.70
CA VAL A 199 -0.81 -10.05 -2.51
C VAL A 199 0.49 -10.69 -2.07
N ASP A 200 1.34 -11.00 -3.06
CA ASP A 200 2.72 -11.44 -2.85
C ASP A 200 3.58 -10.23 -2.45
N THR A 201 4.10 -10.23 -1.23
CA THR A 201 4.92 -9.12 -0.72
C THR A 201 6.42 -9.29 -0.96
N GLY A 202 6.80 -10.28 -1.77
CA GLY A 202 8.17 -10.60 -2.11
C GLY A 202 8.89 -11.43 -1.07
N ASP A 203 10.13 -11.81 -1.41
CA ASP A 203 10.91 -12.76 -0.65
C ASP A 203 11.33 -12.15 0.70
N ALA A 204 10.75 -12.64 1.78
CA ALA A 204 11.20 -12.36 3.15
C ALA A 204 12.53 -13.08 3.45
N ALA A 205 12.78 -14.19 2.75
CA ALA A 205 14.00 -14.97 2.72
C ALA A 205 14.07 -15.72 1.36
N PRO A 206 15.23 -16.27 0.94
CA PRO A 206 15.32 -17.03 -0.31
C PRO A 206 14.25 -18.13 -0.41
N GLY A 207 13.35 -18.02 -1.40
CA GLY A 207 12.26 -18.97 -1.63
C GLY A 207 11.02 -18.81 -0.74
N VAL A 208 10.98 -17.80 0.14
CA VAL A 208 9.85 -17.52 1.03
C VAL A 208 9.22 -16.18 0.66
N SER A 209 8.19 -16.22 -0.19
CA SER A 209 7.36 -15.05 -0.51
C SER A 209 6.04 -15.10 0.27
N PRO A 210 5.94 -14.49 1.46
CA PRO A 210 4.69 -14.45 2.20
C PRO A 210 3.60 -13.73 1.40
N LYS A 211 2.41 -14.32 1.41
CA LYS A 211 1.20 -13.66 0.93
C LYS A 211 0.53 -12.94 2.08
N ARG A 212 0.06 -11.73 1.84
CA ARG A 212 -0.61 -10.88 2.84
C ARG A 212 -1.91 -10.32 2.27
N HIS A 213 -2.88 -10.00 3.12
CA HIS A 213 -4.09 -9.32 2.65
C HIS A 213 -3.73 -7.95 2.06
N ALA A 214 -4.27 -7.64 0.89
CA ALA A 214 -3.96 -6.43 0.14
C ALA A 214 -4.25 -5.17 0.95
N LYS A 215 -5.48 -5.04 1.50
CA LYS A 215 -5.86 -3.85 2.28
C LYS A 215 -4.96 -3.64 3.49
N GLU A 216 -4.60 -4.70 4.21
CA GLU A 216 -3.70 -4.63 5.36
C GLU A 216 -2.29 -4.20 4.95
N PHE A 217 -1.71 -4.87 3.95
CA PHE A 217 -0.37 -4.56 3.48
C PHE A 217 -0.25 -3.13 2.96
N MET A 218 -1.21 -2.68 2.15
CA MET A 218 -1.21 -1.33 1.59
C MET A 218 -1.43 -0.27 2.68
N THR A 219 -2.24 -0.57 3.71
CA THR A 219 -2.36 0.29 4.89
C THR A 219 -1.03 0.42 5.64
N GLU A 220 -0.29 -0.67 5.80
CA GLU A 220 1.04 -0.63 6.41
C GLU A 220 2.05 0.20 5.62
N LEU A 221 1.99 0.18 4.28
CA LEU A 221 2.87 1.01 3.45
C LEU A 221 2.68 2.50 3.79
N VAL A 222 1.42 2.93 3.92
CA VAL A 222 1.07 4.30 4.33
C VAL A 222 1.56 4.59 5.75
N GLN A 223 1.28 3.70 6.72
CA GLN A 223 1.72 3.86 8.11
C GLN A 223 3.25 3.96 8.24
N ARG A 224 3.99 3.15 7.48
CA ARG A 224 5.46 3.19 7.45
C ARG A 224 5.95 4.51 6.90
N ALA A 225 5.34 5.01 5.83
CA ALA A 225 5.74 6.28 5.25
C ALA A 225 5.47 7.47 6.17
N LEU A 226 4.34 7.47 6.87
CA LEU A 226 4.03 8.44 7.91
C LEU A 226 5.06 8.39 9.04
N SER A 227 5.29 7.20 9.60
CA SER A 227 6.22 7.01 10.73
C SER A 227 7.66 7.37 10.37
N ALA A 228 8.09 7.07 9.14
CA ALA A 228 9.42 7.38 8.65
C ALA A 228 9.56 8.80 8.09
N ARG A 229 8.46 9.59 8.05
CA ARG A 229 8.39 10.91 7.42
C ARG A 229 8.93 10.91 5.98
N THR A 230 8.60 9.86 5.23
CA THR A 230 8.99 9.70 3.82
C THR A 230 7.91 10.15 2.85
N VAL A 231 6.83 10.73 3.35
CA VAL A 231 5.79 11.36 2.54
C VAL A 231 5.52 12.79 3.01
N ARG A 232 5.22 13.69 2.08
CA ARG A 232 4.64 15.00 2.35
C ARG A 232 3.24 15.11 1.75
N PHE A 233 2.30 15.63 2.52
CA PHE A 233 0.94 15.91 2.09
C PHE A 233 0.68 17.42 2.08
N PRO A 234 -0.13 17.94 1.15
CA PRO A 234 -0.64 19.30 1.26
C PRO A 234 -1.66 19.37 2.40
N ALA A 235 -1.95 20.59 2.87
CA ALA A 235 -3.07 20.79 3.78
C ALA A 235 -4.40 20.49 3.06
N ASP A 236 -5.03 19.36 3.40
CA ASP A 236 -6.31 18.91 2.84
C ASP A 236 -7.23 18.48 4.00
N PRO A 237 -8.24 19.30 4.36
CA PRO A 237 -9.16 19.00 5.45
C PRO A 237 -9.98 17.72 5.23
N GLU A 238 -10.29 17.37 3.97
CA GLU A 238 -11.05 16.15 3.66
C GLU A 238 -10.19 14.92 3.93
N ARG A 239 -8.93 14.95 3.49
CA ARG A 239 -7.95 13.92 3.79
C ARG A 239 -7.73 13.78 5.30
N GLU A 240 -7.49 14.88 6.03
CA GLU A 240 -7.30 14.83 7.49
C GLU A 240 -8.51 14.24 8.21
N LEU A 241 -9.72 14.62 7.78
CA LEU A 241 -10.96 14.06 8.32
C LEU A 241 -11.02 12.54 8.12
N GLN A 242 -10.73 12.05 6.91
CA GLN A 242 -10.72 10.61 6.65
C GLN A 242 -9.68 9.89 7.50
N TYR A 243 -8.43 10.38 7.55
CA TYR A 243 -7.36 9.76 8.35
C TYR A 243 -7.69 9.71 9.84
N SER A 244 -8.30 10.78 10.38
CA SER A 244 -8.71 10.86 11.79
C SER A 244 -9.92 9.99 12.13
N GLY A 245 -10.77 9.71 11.13
CA GLY A 245 -11.99 8.92 11.27
C GLY A 245 -11.80 7.43 10.97
N HIS A 246 -10.67 7.02 10.40
CA HIS A 246 -10.46 5.64 9.98
C HIS A 246 -10.06 4.72 11.14
N THR A 247 -10.93 3.77 11.44
CA THR A 247 -10.79 2.85 12.57
C THR A 247 -10.80 1.39 12.11
N PHE A 248 -10.31 0.50 12.97
CA PHE A 248 -10.44 -0.93 12.76
C PHE A 248 -10.83 -1.66 14.04
N ARG A 249 -11.47 -2.81 13.85
CA ARG A 249 -11.77 -3.80 14.90
C ARG A 249 -11.06 -5.10 14.57
N CYS A 250 -10.59 -5.82 15.57
CA CYS A 250 -10.12 -7.18 15.36
C CYS A 250 -11.29 -8.14 15.49
N ASP A 251 -11.43 -9.07 14.56
CA ASP A 251 -12.37 -10.19 14.73
C ASP A 251 -11.86 -11.19 15.79
N ALA A 252 -12.65 -12.23 16.09
CA ALA A 252 -12.30 -13.24 17.09
C ALA A 252 -10.99 -14.00 16.79
N ARG A 253 -10.47 -13.91 15.56
CA ARG A 253 -9.20 -14.51 15.12
C ARG A 253 -8.04 -13.50 15.11
N GLY A 254 -8.28 -12.27 15.56
CA GLY A 254 -7.30 -11.19 15.57
C GLY A 254 -7.15 -10.47 14.23
N VAL A 255 -7.97 -10.78 13.21
CA VAL A 255 -7.85 -10.18 11.88
C VAL A 255 -8.49 -8.79 11.88
N PRO A 256 -7.79 -7.73 11.44
CA PRO A 256 -8.35 -6.39 11.40
C PRO A 256 -9.44 -6.27 10.33
N ARG A 257 -10.56 -5.67 10.75
CA ARG A 257 -11.70 -5.26 9.93
C ARG A 257 -11.80 -3.75 10.02
N TYR A 258 -11.49 -3.07 8.92
CA TYR A 258 -11.57 -1.62 8.81
C TYR A 258 -13.02 -1.15 8.74
N SER A 259 -13.32 -0.04 9.42
CA SER A 259 -14.64 0.59 9.33
C SER A 259 -14.90 1.07 7.89
N LYS A 260 -16.11 0.79 7.39
CA LYS A 260 -16.57 1.27 6.09
C LYS A 260 -17.15 2.68 6.25
N GLY A 261 -16.77 3.61 5.38
CA GLY A 261 -17.19 5.01 5.47
C GLY A 261 -16.60 5.85 4.34
N SER A 262 -16.46 7.16 4.56
CA SER A 262 -15.74 8.06 3.65
C SER A 262 -14.22 7.74 3.69
N ASP A 263 -13.79 6.62 3.10
CA ASP A 263 -12.38 6.20 3.03
C ASP A 263 -11.77 6.26 1.62
N HIS A 264 -12.48 6.87 0.66
CA HIS A 264 -12.07 6.95 -0.74
C HIS A 264 -10.67 7.56 -0.97
N ILE A 265 -10.29 8.59 -0.20
CA ILE A 265 -8.95 9.20 -0.33
C ILE A 265 -7.90 8.25 0.24
N ILE A 266 -8.20 7.55 1.34
CA ILE A 266 -7.30 6.56 1.94
C ILE A 266 -7.12 5.37 1.00
N ASP A 267 -8.20 4.90 0.37
CA ASP A 267 -8.15 3.81 -0.61
C ASP A 267 -7.36 4.22 -1.87
N ALA A 268 -7.54 5.44 -2.36
CA ALA A 268 -6.70 6.00 -3.42
C ALA A 268 -5.21 6.11 -2.98
N ASP A 269 -4.93 6.57 -1.75
CA ASP A 269 -3.58 6.64 -1.20
C ASP A 269 -2.96 5.24 -1.11
N ARG A 270 -3.68 4.24 -0.58
CA ARG A 270 -3.24 2.83 -0.54
C ARG A 270 -2.78 2.37 -1.91
N CYS A 271 -3.58 2.64 -2.95
CA CYS A 271 -3.22 2.33 -4.33
C CYS A 271 -1.94 3.05 -4.78
N ALA A 272 -1.79 4.35 -4.51
CA ALA A 272 -0.58 5.10 -4.90
C ALA A 272 0.69 4.60 -4.20
N PHE A 273 0.61 4.31 -2.90
CA PHE A 273 1.73 3.74 -2.15
C PHE A 273 2.11 2.35 -2.65
N PHE A 274 1.13 1.55 -3.05
CA PHE A 274 1.40 0.25 -3.68
C PHE A 274 2.00 0.41 -5.08
N ALA A 275 1.57 1.39 -5.86
CA ALA A 275 2.16 1.73 -7.17
C ALA A 275 3.65 2.07 -7.01
N TRP A 276 3.97 2.89 -6.02
CA TRP A 276 5.36 3.23 -5.69
C TRP A 276 6.16 2.01 -5.21
N TRP A 277 5.59 1.19 -4.32
CA TRP A 277 6.24 -0.03 -3.85
C TRP A 277 6.54 -1.03 -4.99
N LEU A 278 5.59 -1.23 -5.91
CA LEU A 278 5.81 -2.07 -7.10
C LEU A 278 6.95 -1.55 -7.97
N HIS A 279 7.08 -0.22 -8.08
CA HIS A 279 8.18 0.41 -8.81
C HIS A 279 9.52 0.18 -8.12
N CYS A 280 9.62 0.46 -6.81
CA CYS A 280 10.84 0.22 -6.04
C CYS A 280 11.26 -1.26 -6.10
N ARG A 281 10.31 -2.19 -5.93
CA ARG A 281 10.57 -3.63 -6.03
C ARG A 281 11.07 -4.03 -7.42
N ALA A 282 10.49 -3.49 -8.49
CA ALA A 282 10.95 -3.78 -9.85
C ALA A 282 12.38 -3.26 -10.09
N ARG A 283 12.70 -2.06 -9.59
CA ARG A 283 14.04 -1.49 -9.64
C ARG A 283 15.05 -2.33 -8.85
N ASP A 284 14.71 -2.72 -7.63
CA ASP A 284 15.59 -3.53 -6.79
C ASP A 284 15.78 -4.92 -7.41
N ARG A 285 14.74 -5.46 -8.08
CA ARG A 285 14.84 -6.68 -8.89
C ARG A 285 15.80 -6.57 -10.06
N GLN A 286 15.75 -5.44 -10.77
CA GLN A 286 16.67 -5.15 -11.85
C GLN A 286 18.10 -4.91 -11.34
N ALA A 287 18.26 -4.35 -10.14
CA ALA A 287 19.56 -4.11 -9.52
C ALA A 287 20.25 -5.40 -9.05
N TRP A 288 19.50 -6.41 -8.57
CA TRP A 288 20.07 -7.72 -8.20
C TRP A 288 20.16 -8.70 -9.36
N ALA A 289 19.51 -8.44 -10.50
CA ALA A 289 19.69 -9.24 -11.69
C ALA A 289 21.18 -9.20 -12.06
N VAL A 290 21.90 -10.27 -11.72
CA VAL A 290 23.31 -10.44 -12.08
C VAL A 290 23.37 -10.23 -13.58
N PRO A 291 24.11 -9.22 -14.09
CA PRO A 291 24.31 -9.09 -15.52
C PRO A 291 24.78 -10.46 -16.01
N PRO A 292 24.27 -11.00 -17.14
CA PRO A 292 24.77 -12.27 -17.64
C PRO A 292 26.28 -12.20 -17.62
N LEU A 293 26.91 -13.13 -16.90
CA LEU A 293 28.36 -13.17 -16.77
C LEU A 293 28.88 -13.13 -18.20
N ALA A 294 29.45 -12.00 -18.60
CA ALA A 294 30.12 -11.89 -19.88
C ALA A 294 31.38 -12.72 -19.72
N LEU A 295 31.23 -14.03 -19.92
CA LEU A 295 32.37 -14.91 -20.12
C LEU A 295 33.09 -14.27 -21.32
N PRO A 296 34.40 -13.93 -21.19
CA PRO A 296 35.17 -13.60 -22.37
C PRO A 296 34.94 -14.75 -23.34
N ALA A 297 34.67 -14.44 -24.61
CA ALA A 297 34.54 -15.46 -25.64
C ALA A 297 35.68 -16.45 -25.41
N GLY A 298 35.33 -17.68 -25.01
CA GLY A 298 36.32 -18.72 -24.88
C GLY A 298 37.07 -18.81 -26.20
N PRO A 299 38.35 -19.20 -26.22
CA PRO A 299 39.03 -19.41 -27.49
C PRO A 299 38.13 -20.27 -28.36
N ASP A 300 37.96 -19.87 -29.62
CA ASP A 300 37.14 -20.60 -30.58
C ASP A 300 37.48 -22.09 -30.48
N PRO A 301 36.46 -22.98 -30.50
CA PRO A 301 36.72 -24.40 -30.49
C PRO A 301 37.73 -24.73 -31.59
N PRO A 302 38.78 -25.52 -31.30
CA PRO A 302 39.83 -25.78 -32.27
C PRO A 302 39.21 -26.34 -33.55
N ASP A 303 39.52 -25.69 -34.67
CA ASP A 303 39.07 -26.09 -35.99
C ASP A 303 39.43 -27.58 -36.22
N PRO A 304 38.44 -28.47 -36.43
CA PRO A 304 38.68 -29.89 -36.63
C PRO A 304 39.48 -30.20 -37.90
N ALA A 305 39.64 -29.23 -38.82
CA ALA A 305 40.46 -29.34 -40.02
C ALA A 305 41.93 -28.94 -39.80
N ARG A 306 42.30 -28.38 -38.63
CA ARG A 306 43.67 -27.94 -38.34
C ARG A 306 44.52 -29.13 -37.88
N PRO A 307 45.56 -29.53 -38.62
CA PRO A 307 46.39 -30.67 -38.24
C PRO A 307 47.13 -30.39 -36.93
N VAL A 308 46.98 -31.30 -35.96
CA VAL A 308 47.68 -31.26 -34.67
C VAL A 308 49.19 -31.42 -34.92
N PRO A 309 50.06 -30.52 -34.44
CA PRO A 309 51.50 -30.69 -34.58
C PRO A 309 51.94 -31.94 -33.82
N LEU A 310 52.69 -32.83 -34.48
CA LEU A 310 53.31 -33.98 -33.83
C LEU A 310 54.32 -33.48 -32.79
N PRO A 311 54.34 -34.06 -31.58
CA PRO A 311 55.33 -33.71 -30.56
C PRO A 311 56.74 -34.07 -31.04
N PRO A 312 57.76 -33.26 -30.71
CA PRO A 312 59.14 -33.57 -31.07
C PRO A 312 59.61 -34.86 -30.38
N PRO A 313 60.47 -35.66 -31.04
CA PRO A 313 60.91 -36.93 -30.49
C PRO A 313 61.93 -36.70 -29.37
N GLY A 314 61.56 -37.07 -28.16
CA GLY A 314 62.51 -37.42 -27.09
C GLY A 314 62.42 -36.57 -25.83
N SER A 315 61.82 -37.14 -24.78
CA SER A 315 62.49 -37.30 -23.49
C SER A 315 61.69 -38.27 -22.62
N ARG A 316 62.36 -39.34 -22.23
CA ARG A 316 61.87 -40.44 -21.40
C ARG A 316 61.58 -39.97 -19.97
N GLY A 317 60.43 -40.40 -19.43
CA GLY A 317 60.30 -40.99 -18.09
C GLY A 317 60.41 -40.10 -16.85
N ALA A 318 59.32 -40.06 -16.07
CA ALA A 318 59.36 -40.14 -14.61
C ALA A 318 58.09 -40.86 -14.09
N PRO A 319 58.17 -41.67 -13.02
CA PRO A 319 57.04 -42.51 -12.58
C PRO A 319 55.94 -41.68 -11.90
N ARG A 320 54.70 -42.14 -12.08
CA ARG A 320 53.47 -41.60 -11.48
C ARG A 320 53.50 -41.82 -9.96
N ALA A 321 53.35 -40.77 -9.17
CA ALA A 321 53.17 -40.86 -7.72
C ALA A 321 51.82 -41.54 -7.38
N PRO A 322 51.74 -42.35 -6.32
CA PRO A 322 50.50 -43.05 -5.94
C PRO A 322 49.47 -42.08 -5.34
N ASP A 323 48.18 -42.34 -5.64
CA ASP A 323 47.04 -41.57 -5.16
C ASP A 323 46.94 -41.56 -3.62
N PRO A 324 46.62 -40.42 -2.98
CA PRO A 324 46.39 -40.36 -1.55
C PRO A 324 45.09 -41.06 -1.15
N ALA A 325 45.17 -41.88 -0.09
CA ALA A 325 44.10 -42.69 0.47
C ALA A 325 42.85 -41.88 0.91
N PRO A 326 41.65 -42.47 0.87
CA PRO A 326 40.39 -41.80 1.22
C PRO A 326 40.31 -41.47 2.72
N ARG A 327 39.83 -40.25 3.03
CA ARG A 327 39.59 -39.78 4.40
C ARG A 327 38.45 -40.57 5.07
N PRO A 328 38.55 -40.89 6.38
CA PRO A 328 37.50 -41.60 7.11
C PRO A 328 36.26 -40.72 7.35
N ALA A 329 35.09 -41.36 7.31
CA ALA A 329 33.77 -40.76 7.49
C ALA A 329 33.57 -40.20 8.92
N ALA A 330 32.92 -39.04 9.01
CA ALA A 330 32.56 -38.39 10.25
C ALA A 330 31.48 -39.18 11.02
N ALA A 331 31.68 -39.29 12.33
CA ALA A 331 30.75 -39.95 13.26
C ALA A 331 29.43 -39.15 13.42
N PRO A 332 28.29 -39.83 13.62
CA PRO A 332 26.99 -39.17 13.83
C PRO A 332 26.91 -38.46 15.20
N PRO A 333 26.19 -37.34 15.30
CA PRO A 333 26.02 -36.61 16.55
C PRO A 333 25.10 -37.35 17.55
N ALA A 334 25.45 -37.22 18.83
CA ALA A 334 24.81 -37.85 19.97
C ALA A 334 23.37 -37.35 20.23
N GLU A 335 22.51 -38.28 20.69
CA GLU A 335 21.13 -38.05 21.12
C GLU A 335 21.05 -37.08 22.31
N ALA A 336 20.15 -36.10 22.20
CA ALA A 336 19.73 -35.25 23.32
C ALA A 336 18.45 -35.82 23.97
N PRO A 337 18.32 -35.79 25.31
CA PRO A 337 17.22 -36.42 26.03
C PRO A 337 15.92 -35.61 25.90
N GLY A 338 14.81 -36.35 25.85
CA GLY A 338 13.47 -35.86 25.55
C GLY A 338 12.89 -34.88 26.58
N CYS A 339 12.07 -33.95 26.07
CA CYS A 339 11.19 -33.10 26.86
C CYS A 339 9.74 -33.45 26.49
N ALA A 340 8.98 -33.90 27.49
CA ALA A 340 7.60 -34.32 27.37
C ALA A 340 6.66 -33.12 27.15
N ILE A 341 5.77 -33.23 26.18
CA ILE A 341 4.65 -32.30 25.97
C ILE A 341 3.42 -32.89 26.68
N LEU A 342 2.96 -32.23 27.75
CA LEU A 342 1.65 -32.46 28.36
C LEU A 342 0.61 -31.60 27.61
N LEU A 343 -0.30 -32.26 26.90
CA LEU A 343 -1.53 -31.69 26.38
C LEU A 343 -2.63 -31.87 27.46
N GLY A 344 -3.12 -30.74 28.00
CA GLY A 344 -4.29 -30.67 28.87
C GLY A 344 -5.45 -30.04 28.10
N TRP A 345 -6.63 -30.63 28.30
CA TRP A 345 -7.90 -30.43 27.60
C TRP A 345 -8.57 -29.09 27.85
#